data_AF-A0A395MM95-F1
#
_entry.id   AF-A0A395MM95-F1
#
_cell.length_a   1.000
_cell.length_b   1.000
_cell.length_c   1.000
_cell.angle_alpha   90.00
_cell.angle_beta   90.00
_cell.angle_gamma   90.00
#
_symmetry.space_group_name_H-M   'P 1'
#
loop_
_entity.id
_entity.type
_entity.pdbx_description
1 polymer ?
#
loop_
_entity_poly.entity_id
_entity_poly.type
_entity_poly.pdbx_seq_one_letter_code
_entity_poly.pdbx_strand_id
1 'polypeptide(L)'
;MVQRQQTALVGTDDGGIRLSSTETIPNITGDSVLIKTKAVSVNPVDTKMIGPYVTPGAVAGFDFAGVVEMVGPDATKCDIRVGDRWVFAEYTAAVEWILLKIPPSLSFEEGASLGISFMTTGLALFKSLGLPGNPLSPATEKLPVLVYGGSSATGTAAIQLVKLAGFAPITTCSPRNFDLVKSYGASAVFDYNDPDCIPDIKKHTKNNIRPHAIVVREGGLEKVLDGIEDIRAKKISGKKLVFTLFQSCYPEAETPVHGYFYPMVELAVVRVFVQHQIFDAIADDGTSIEELATKTGMELNLLERLSNFLIASKVLSSPKPGFIGLSSETKMFQQRRVKLFYSHIFDVFMGSAVKWPQYLQNNGLAELQKSNRSPFGLGAGYPDKSFYDVLEMMPERAQAFNSTMAIGLGDMPITGIYDFSWVAAYAGTDPERTPMVDVGGGKGQAIKVIIEETPSIPASACVLQDLPNVIKDVPEEEGILNQVQKVGSSFFDKQPTKGALVYYIRRVLNDWPDDECVTILKNIREACASDSRLLISENLLPDEPSVSLAAADLWMMNLAGKRRNVRMFNDLASRSGFEISSIAKDKTSNSAVIEILPVQI
;
A
#
# COMPACT_ATOMS: atom_id res chain seq x y z
N MET A 1 48.95 48.57 3.80
CA MET A 1 49.98 47.54 4.07
C MET A 1 50.23 46.78 2.78
N VAL A 2 51.42 46.22 2.56
CA VAL A 2 51.63 45.28 1.45
C VAL A 2 50.90 43.98 1.80
N GLN A 3 50.03 43.49 0.93
CA GLN A 3 49.31 42.25 1.16
C GLN A 3 50.28 41.08 0.93
N ARG A 4 50.46 40.24 1.94
CA ARG A 4 51.42 39.12 1.90
C ARG A 4 50.92 38.04 0.93
N GLN A 5 51.84 37.42 0.19
CA GLN A 5 51.57 36.26 -0.68
C GLN A 5 52.03 34.95 -0.03
N GLN A 6 51.55 33.83 -0.56
CA GLN A 6 51.84 32.47 -0.11
C GLN A 6 51.84 31.47 -1.28
N THR A 7 52.40 30.28 -1.04
CA THR A 7 52.25 29.13 -1.95
C THR A 7 51.07 28.25 -1.55
N ALA A 8 50.16 27.98 -2.49
CA ALA A 8 48.95 27.19 -2.27
C ALA A 8 48.58 26.33 -3.49
N LEU A 9 47.79 25.28 -3.25
CA LEU A 9 47.00 24.61 -4.30
C LEU A 9 45.69 25.38 -4.48
N VAL A 10 45.32 25.70 -5.73
CA VAL A 10 44.10 26.46 -6.05
C VAL A 10 43.32 25.84 -7.20
N GLY A 11 42.00 25.96 -7.12
CA GLY A 11 41.08 25.54 -8.18
C GLY A 11 41.25 26.34 -9.47
N THR A 12 41.03 25.69 -10.62
CA THR A 12 41.10 26.29 -11.96
C THR A 12 39.75 26.21 -12.70
N ASP A 13 39.57 27.07 -13.71
CA ASP A 13 38.31 27.24 -14.46
C ASP A 13 37.88 26.00 -15.28
N ASP A 14 38.82 25.09 -15.54
CA ASP A 14 38.59 23.77 -16.15
C ASP A 14 38.14 22.69 -15.14
N GLY A 15 38.02 23.05 -13.85
CA GLY A 15 37.74 22.13 -12.75
C GLY A 15 38.96 21.34 -12.26
N GLY A 16 40.17 21.74 -12.67
CA GLY A 16 41.43 21.21 -12.13
C GLY A 16 41.86 21.85 -10.80
N ILE A 17 43.05 21.46 -10.33
CA ILE A 17 43.76 22.09 -9.22
C ILE A 17 45.21 22.31 -9.68
N ARG A 18 45.73 23.53 -9.51
CA ARG A 18 47.13 23.88 -9.83
C ARG A 18 47.89 24.34 -8.60
N LEU A 19 49.22 24.21 -8.62
CA LEU A 19 50.09 24.92 -7.70
C LEU A 19 50.17 26.41 -8.10
N SER A 20 50.27 27.29 -7.11
CA SER A 20 50.40 28.73 -7.29
C SER A 20 51.24 29.34 -6.17
N SER A 21 52.18 30.24 -6.51
CA SER A 21 53.11 30.88 -5.59
C SER A 21 52.84 32.37 -5.34
N THR A 22 51.77 32.90 -5.93
CA THR A 22 51.39 34.32 -5.89
C THR A 22 50.05 34.56 -5.19
N GLU A 23 49.50 33.54 -4.53
CA GLU A 23 48.17 33.62 -3.91
C GLU A 23 48.22 34.49 -2.66
N THR A 24 47.13 35.19 -2.41
CA THR A 24 47.10 36.19 -1.34
C THR A 24 46.77 35.55 0.00
N ILE A 25 47.47 35.96 1.06
CA ILE A 25 47.12 35.58 2.43
C ILE A 25 45.78 36.24 2.81
N PRO A 26 44.77 35.48 3.24
CA PRO A 26 43.47 36.04 3.61
C PRO A 26 43.57 36.90 4.88
N ASN A 27 42.91 38.05 4.87
CA ASN A 27 42.68 38.83 6.09
C ASN A 27 41.60 38.11 6.93
N ILE A 28 41.87 37.86 8.20
CA ILE A 28 40.90 37.20 9.09
C ILE A 28 39.86 38.19 9.61
N THR A 29 38.61 37.77 9.55
CA THR A 29 37.42 38.42 10.14
C THR A 29 36.49 37.35 10.70
N GLY A 30 35.57 37.70 11.60
CA GLY A 30 34.59 36.75 12.14
C GLY A 30 35.20 35.75 13.12
N ASP A 31 34.63 34.54 13.15
CA ASP A 31 35.06 33.42 13.99
C ASP A 31 36.15 32.53 13.34
N SER A 32 36.89 33.10 12.38
CA SER A 32 37.99 32.43 11.68
C SER A 32 39.36 32.66 12.33
N VAL A 33 40.34 31.84 11.96
CA VAL A 33 41.70 31.80 12.52
C VAL A 33 42.72 31.65 11.38
N LEU A 34 43.82 32.43 11.39
CA LEU A 34 44.94 32.27 10.45
C LEU A 34 45.97 31.29 11.01
N ILE A 35 46.33 30.30 10.22
CA ILE A 35 47.20 29.20 10.63
C ILE A 35 48.33 29.04 9.62
N LYS A 36 49.56 28.85 10.13
CA LYS A 36 50.79 28.60 9.36
C LYS A 36 51.15 27.12 9.36
N THR A 37 50.89 26.43 8.26
CA THR A 37 51.10 24.97 8.09
C THR A 37 52.54 24.52 8.29
N LYS A 38 52.61 23.25 8.67
CA LYS A 38 53.80 22.40 8.83
C LYS A 38 53.62 21.03 8.16
N ALA A 39 52.40 20.48 8.12
CA ALA A 39 52.09 19.23 7.41
C ALA A 39 50.71 19.29 6.72
N VAL A 40 50.55 18.52 5.64
CA VAL A 40 49.27 18.31 4.93
C VAL A 40 49.06 16.82 4.69
N SER A 41 47.80 16.39 4.59
CA SER A 41 47.39 15.02 4.29
C SER A 41 46.45 15.01 3.08
N VAL A 42 46.45 13.90 2.34
CA VAL A 42 45.64 13.72 1.12
C VAL A 42 44.62 12.62 1.35
N ASN A 43 43.34 12.93 1.18
CA ASN A 43 42.25 11.99 1.36
C ASN A 43 41.69 11.51 0.00
N PRO A 44 40.89 10.42 0.00
CA PRO A 44 40.10 10.01 -1.17
C PRO A 44 38.98 10.98 -1.57
N VAL A 45 38.90 12.18 -0.98
CA VAL A 45 37.97 13.25 -1.36
C VAL A 45 38.66 14.31 -2.22
N ASP A 46 39.95 14.59 -2.00
CA ASP A 46 40.77 15.51 -2.82
C ASP A 46 40.84 15.06 -4.29
N THR A 47 40.77 13.75 -4.55
CA THR A 47 40.75 13.17 -5.91
C THR A 47 39.36 13.04 -6.52
N LYS A 48 38.29 13.37 -5.78
CA LYS A 48 36.88 13.23 -6.21
C LYS A 48 36.15 14.56 -6.33
N MET A 49 36.52 15.57 -5.53
CA MET A 49 35.98 16.92 -5.57
C MET A 49 36.66 17.77 -6.66
N ILE A 50 36.82 17.18 -7.84
CA ILE A 50 37.37 17.79 -9.05
C ILE A 50 36.25 18.03 -10.08
N GLY A 51 36.53 18.76 -11.15
CA GLY A 51 35.53 19.10 -12.16
C GLY A 51 34.48 20.09 -11.60
N PRO A 52 33.17 19.83 -11.74
CA PRO A 52 32.10 20.73 -11.29
C PRO A 52 32.06 21.07 -9.79
N TYR A 53 32.88 20.42 -8.96
CA TYR A 53 33.00 20.69 -7.52
C TYR A 53 34.07 21.73 -7.15
N VAL A 54 34.88 22.17 -8.13
CA VAL A 54 35.94 23.15 -7.92
C VAL A 54 35.41 24.57 -8.08
N THR A 55 35.70 25.42 -7.10
CA THR A 55 35.55 26.88 -7.22
C THR A 55 36.89 27.46 -7.72
N PRO A 56 36.96 28.10 -8.89
CA PRO A 56 38.19 28.70 -9.39
C PRO A 56 38.76 29.75 -8.43
N GLY A 57 40.08 29.74 -8.22
CA GLY A 57 40.78 30.62 -7.29
C GLY A 57 40.59 30.29 -5.79
N ALA A 58 39.74 29.33 -5.42
CA ALA A 58 39.67 28.85 -4.04
C ALA A 58 40.87 27.95 -3.70
N VAL A 59 41.40 28.07 -2.49
CA VAL A 59 42.46 27.18 -1.97
C VAL A 59 41.90 25.79 -1.72
N ALA A 60 42.56 24.76 -2.26
CA ALA A 60 42.09 23.38 -2.26
C ALA A 60 42.88 22.49 -1.28
N GLY A 61 42.18 21.56 -0.62
CA GLY A 61 42.72 20.59 0.34
C GLY A 61 41.93 20.56 1.65
N PHE A 62 41.92 19.41 2.34
CA PHE A 62 41.02 19.19 3.49
C PHE A 62 41.66 18.82 4.84
N ASP A 63 42.86 18.21 4.87
CA ASP A 63 43.50 17.74 6.11
C ASP A 63 44.95 18.22 6.23
N PHE A 64 45.33 18.71 7.42
CA PHE A 64 46.46 19.62 7.58
C PHE A 64 46.82 19.91 9.05
N ALA A 65 48.02 20.45 9.31
CA ALA A 65 48.48 20.87 10.63
C ALA A 65 49.52 22.00 10.57
N GLY A 66 49.51 22.90 11.57
CA GLY A 66 50.26 24.15 11.59
C GLY A 66 50.19 24.90 12.93
N VAL A 67 50.57 26.17 12.95
CA VAL A 67 50.60 27.04 14.14
C VAL A 67 49.78 28.32 13.91
N VAL A 68 48.94 28.72 14.86
CA VAL A 68 48.10 29.93 14.72
C VAL A 68 48.96 31.19 14.73
N GLU A 69 48.86 31.99 13.66
CA GLU A 69 49.48 33.33 13.56
C GLU A 69 48.49 34.43 13.97
N MET A 70 47.19 34.28 13.69
CA MET A 70 46.16 35.27 14.01
C MET A 70 44.83 34.61 14.41
N VAL A 71 44.09 35.22 15.32
CA VAL A 71 42.74 34.80 15.73
C VAL A 71 41.76 35.93 15.36
N GLY A 72 40.60 35.59 14.80
CA GLY A 72 39.55 36.54 14.44
C GLY A 72 38.83 37.12 15.65
N PRO A 73 38.20 38.30 15.52
CA PRO A 73 37.61 39.02 16.65
C PRO A 73 36.48 38.25 17.36
N ASP A 74 35.77 37.37 16.65
CA ASP A 74 34.60 36.65 17.16
C ASP A 74 34.89 35.17 17.49
N ALA A 75 36.13 34.70 17.26
CA ALA A 75 36.57 33.33 17.51
C ALA A 75 36.77 33.09 19.02
N THR A 76 35.72 32.61 19.69
CA THR A 76 35.55 32.66 21.14
C THR A 76 35.12 31.33 21.78
N LYS A 77 34.72 30.33 20.99
CA LYS A 77 34.16 29.05 21.45
C LYS A 77 35.24 28.04 21.84
N CYS A 78 36.45 28.16 21.30
CA CYS A 78 37.46 27.08 21.34
C CYS A 78 38.77 27.40 22.09
N ASP A 79 38.86 28.52 22.83
CA ASP A 79 40.07 29.00 23.55
C ASP A 79 41.36 28.92 22.69
N ILE A 80 41.24 29.44 21.46
CA ILE A 80 42.30 29.42 20.46
C ILE A 80 43.25 30.60 20.69
N ARG A 81 44.54 30.33 20.81
CA ARG A 81 45.56 31.36 21.09
C ARG A 81 46.66 31.36 20.03
N VAL A 82 47.20 32.55 19.75
CA VAL A 82 48.36 32.70 18.85
C VAL A 82 49.53 31.89 19.41
N GLY A 83 50.17 31.09 18.56
CA GLY A 83 51.23 30.15 18.93
C GLY A 83 50.76 28.72 19.26
N ASP A 84 49.45 28.47 19.43
CA ASP A 84 48.94 27.10 19.54
C ASP A 84 49.11 26.32 18.22
N ARG A 85 49.13 24.98 18.32
CA ARG A 85 49.14 24.07 17.16
C ARG A 85 47.73 23.71 16.70
N TRP A 86 47.42 24.09 15.46
CA TRP A 86 46.14 23.84 14.80
C TRP A 86 46.40 23.44 13.33
N VAL A 87 45.69 23.98 12.34
CA VAL A 87 45.33 23.29 11.07
C VAL A 87 45.96 23.87 9.74
N PHE A 88 45.26 24.54 8.79
CA PHE A 88 45.65 24.64 7.34
C PHE A 88 46.70 25.69 6.87
N ALA A 89 46.81 25.91 5.52
CA ALA A 89 47.94 26.05 4.53
C ALA A 89 49.16 26.91 4.92
N GLU A 90 50.05 27.30 3.98
CA GLU A 90 51.19 28.18 4.34
C GLU A 90 50.67 29.37 5.16
N TYR A 91 49.52 29.92 4.77
CA TYR A 91 48.60 30.65 5.63
C TYR A 91 47.11 30.49 5.25
N THR A 92 46.31 29.73 6.01
CA THR A 92 44.85 29.61 5.78
C THR A 92 43.98 30.16 6.90
N ALA A 93 42.86 30.78 6.50
CA ALA A 93 41.70 31.09 7.32
C ALA A 93 40.78 29.87 7.51
N ALA A 94 40.50 29.46 8.74
CA ALA A 94 39.51 28.42 9.03
C ALA A 94 38.65 28.79 10.26
N VAL A 95 37.35 28.47 10.22
CA VAL A 95 36.39 28.74 11.32
C VAL A 95 36.73 27.92 12.55
N GLU A 96 36.67 28.52 13.74
CA GLU A 96 37.22 27.91 14.97
C GLU A 96 36.66 26.52 15.30
N TRP A 97 35.39 26.26 14.99
CA TRP A 97 34.65 25.09 15.47
C TRP A 97 34.96 23.79 14.70
N ILE A 98 35.64 23.86 13.56
CA ILE A 98 36.12 22.66 12.83
C ILE A 98 37.57 22.29 13.19
N LEU A 99 38.24 23.08 14.02
CA LEU A 99 39.66 22.90 14.34
C LEU A 99 39.83 21.97 15.55
N LEU A 100 40.92 21.21 15.56
CA LEU A 100 41.31 20.34 16.69
C LEU A 100 42.68 20.78 17.23
N LYS A 101 42.78 20.98 18.55
CA LYS A 101 44.02 21.43 19.21
C LYS A 101 45.00 20.27 19.31
N ILE A 102 46.16 20.37 18.66
CA ILE A 102 47.15 19.30 18.62
C ILE A 102 47.91 19.27 19.95
N PRO A 103 47.89 18.15 20.72
CA PRO A 103 48.63 18.04 21.98
C PRO A 103 50.16 18.17 21.77
N PRO A 104 50.93 18.64 22.77
CA PRO A 104 52.39 18.78 22.65
C PRO A 104 53.13 17.48 22.31
N SER A 105 52.53 16.33 22.64
CA SER A 105 53.05 14.98 22.38
C SER A 105 52.85 14.47 20.95
N LEU A 106 52.06 15.17 20.11
CA LEU A 106 51.89 14.80 18.71
C LEU A 106 52.70 15.73 17.79
N SER A 107 53.24 15.14 16.73
CA SER A 107 53.81 15.82 15.57
C SER A 107 52.73 16.55 14.74
N PHE A 108 53.15 17.36 13.79
CA PHE A 108 52.21 17.99 12.85
C PHE A 108 51.68 16.95 11.86
N GLU A 109 52.51 15.98 11.49
CA GLU A 109 52.24 14.86 10.62
C GLU A 109 51.13 13.96 11.19
N GLU A 110 51.21 13.62 12.48
CA GLU A 110 50.13 12.93 13.20
C GLU A 110 48.86 13.79 13.29
N GLY A 111 48.99 15.08 13.63
CA GLY A 111 47.85 16.00 13.69
C GLY A 111 47.09 16.13 12.36
N ALA A 112 47.82 16.21 11.25
CA ALA A 112 47.27 16.29 9.89
C ALA A 112 46.56 14.99 9.45
N SER A 113 46.80 13.86 10.12
CA SER A 113 46.12 12.59 9.81
C SER A 113 44.70 12.48 10.40
N LEU A 114 44.30 13.38 11.29
CA LEU A 114 43.08 13.24 12.09
C LEU A 114 41.82 13.81 11.41
N GLY A 115 41.93 14.95 10.70
CA GLY A 115 40.83 15.87 10.39
C GLY A 115 39.52 15.24 9.90
N ILE A 116 39.37 15.06 8.59
CA ILE A 116 38.15 14.52 7.96
C ILE A 116 37.83 13.12 8.49
N SER A 117 38.84 12.28 8.68
CA SER A 117 38.61 10.87 9.06
C SER A 117 37.98 10.74 10.45
N PHE A 118 38.41 11.52 11.45
CA PHE A 118 37.78 11.52 12.77
C PHE A 118 36.49 12.34 12.80
N MET A 119 36.42 13.50 12.12
CA MET A 119 35.21 14.33 12.10
C MET A 119 34.02 13.64 11.43
N THR A 120 34.24 13.02 10.26
CA THR A 120 33.21 12.26 9.53
C THR A 120 32.72 11.08 10.34
N THR A 121 33.65 10.35 10.97
CA THR A 121 33.35 9.21 11.84
C THR A 121 32.57 9.61 13.09
N GLY A 122 32.98 10.69 13.78
CA GLY A 122 32.28 11.19 14.95
C GLY A 122 30.85 11.64 14.65
N LEU A 123 30.64 12.31 13.51
CA LEU A 123 29.31 12.66 13.02
C LEU A 123 28.47 11.41 12.70
N ALA A 124 29.04 10.44 11.99
CA ALA A 124 28.35 9.20 11.64
C ALA A 124 27.92 8.38 12.87
N LEU A 125 28.83 8.17 13.83
CA LEU A 125 28.59 7.35 15.02
C LEU A 125 27.68 8.04 16.05
N PHE A 126 28.00 9.29 16.42
CA PHE A 126 27.40 9.94 17.59
C PHE A 126 26.26 10.91 17.25
N LYS A 127 26.13 11.35 15.98
CA LYS A 127 25.08 12.29 15.54
C LYS A 127 24.08 11.70 14.54
N SER A 128 24.52 10.85 13.62
CA SER A 128 23.63 10.18 12.65
C SER A 128 23.08 8.85 13.18
N LEU A 129 23.95 7.95 13.63
CA LEU A 129 23.56 6.67 14.24
C LEU A 129 23.09 6.83 15.70
N GLY A 130 23.58 7.87 16.40
CA GLY A 130 23.13 8.23 17.74
C GLY A 130 23.51 7.23 18.83
N LEU A 131 24.72 6.68 18.78
CA LEU A 131 25.17 5.68 19.76
C LEU A 131 25.08 6.19 21.22
N PRO A 132 24.59 5.38 22.17
CA PRO A 132 24.38 5.78 23.58
C PRO A 132 25.67 5.74 24.41
N GLY A 133 26.73 6.39 23.92
CA GLY A 133 28.06 6.44 24.52
C GLY A 133 29.07 7.09 23.59
N ASN A 134 30.14 7.67 24.13
CA ASN A 134 31.21 8.32 23.37
C ASN A 134 32.57 8.19 24.11
N PRO A 135 33.72 8.52 23.49
CA PRO A 135 35.04 8.32 24.11
C PRO A 135 35.28 9.03 25.46
N LEU A 136 34.49 10.06 25.80
CA LEU A 136 34.58 10.77 27.08
C LEU A 136 33.53 10.29 28.10
N SER A 137 32.50 9.57 27.65
CA SER A 137 31.49 8.91 28.48
C SER A 137 31.12 7.57 27.84
N PRO A 138 31.94 6.52 28.03
CA PRO A 138 31.77 5.23 27.35
C PRO A 138 30.51 4.50 27.81
N ALA A 139 29.87 3.79 26.86
CA ALA A 139 28.72 2.93 27.16
C ALA A 139 29.11 1.75 28.07
N THR A 140 28.20 1.38 28.96
CA THR A 140 28.32 0.18 29.80
C THR A 140 27.95 -1.10 29.04
N GLU A 141 27.07 -1.01 28.04
CA GLU A 141 26.66 -2.13 27.20
C GLU A 141 27.51 -2.24 25.93
N LYS A 142 28.18 -3.39 25.77
CA LYS A 142 29.09 -3.68 24.64
C LYS A 142 28.34 -4.11 23.38
N LEU A 143 27.41 -3.28 22.91
CA LEU A 143 26.65 -3.54 21.68
C LEU A 143 27.58 -3.68 20.45
N PRO A 144 27.28 -4.59 19.50
CA PRO A 144 28.06 -4.72 18.27
C PRO A 144 27.75 -3.57 17.31
N VAL A 145 28.78 -2.88 16.84
CA VAL A 145 28.69 -1.82 15.82
C VAL A 145 29.49 -2.25 14.59
N LEU A 146 28.82 -2.34 13.43
CA LEU A 146 29.43 -2.78 12.18
C LEU A 146 30.12 -1.62 11.43
N VAL A 147 31.44 -1.68 11.36
CA VAL A 147 32.26 -0.81 10.50
C VAL A 147 32.56 -1.55 9.20
N TYR A 148 31.80 -1.30 8.13
CA TYR A 148 32.04 -1.92 6.84
C TYR A 148 33.25 -1.25 6.13
N GLY A 149 34.25 -2.02 5.70
CA GLY A 149 35.48 -1.47 5.10
C GLY A 149 36.50 -0.93 6.11
N GLY A 150 36.70 -1.64 7.23
CA GLY A 150 37.48 -1.19 8.39
C GLY A 150 38.97 -0.95 8.19
N SER A 151 39.58 -1.43 7.10
CA SER A 151 40.99 -1.18 6.79
C SER A 151 41.24 0.07 5.94
N SER A 152 40.26 0.98 5.88
CA SER A 152 40.40 2.34 5.35
C SER A 152 40.76 3.32 6.47
N ALA A 153 41.30 4.51 6.15
CA ALA A 153 41.65 5.51 7.18
C ALA A 153 40.45 5.89 8.08
N THR A 154 39.28 6.09 7.47
CA THR A 154 38.02 6.31 8.19
C THR A 154 37.57 5.06 8.95
N GLY A 155 37.78 3.86 8.39
CA GLY A 155 37.47 2.58 9.02
C GLY A 155 38.28 2.31 10.29
N THR A 156 39.59 2.55 10.28
CA THR A 156 40.46 2.37 11.46
C THR A 156 40.19 3.42 12.52
N ALA A 157 39.86 4.66 12.14
CA ALA A 157 39.34 5.67 13.06
C ALA A 157 38.00 5.23 13.70
N ALA A 158 37.08 4.67 12.91
CA ALA A 158 35.78 4.17 13.39
C ALA A 158 35.90 3.00 14.36
N ILE A 159 36.77 2.02 14.08
CA ILE A 159 37.02 0.90 15.00
C ILE A 159 37.51 1.42 16.36
N GLN A 160 38.47 2.36 16.36
CA GLN A 160 39.00 2.95 17.59
C GLN A 160 37.96 3.79 18.33
N LEU A 161 37.19 4.65 17.64
CA LEU A 161 36.17 5.49 18.26
C LEU A 161 35.00 4.67 18.84
N VAL A 162 34.56 3.61 18.15
CA VAL A 162 33.58 2.64 18.68
C VAL A 162 34.13 1.94 19.92
N LYS A 163 35.40 1.52 19.89
CA LYS A 163 36.06 0.84 21.01
C LYS A 163 36.18 1.72 22.25
N LEU A 164 36.62 2.97 22.08
CA LEU A 164 36.74 3.97 23.13
C LEU A 164 35.37 4.39 23.69
N ALA A 165 34.33 4.42 22.85
CA ALA A 165 32.95 4.66 23.27
C ALA A 165 32.28 3.49 24.02
N GLY A 166 33.02 2.41 24.34
CA GLY A 166 32.54 1.29 25.16
C GLY A 166 31.91 0.13 24.38
N PHE A 167 31.77 0.25 23.06
CA PHE A 167 31.09 -0.72 22.20
C PHE A 167 32.03 -1.83 21.67
N ALA A 168 31.46 -2.79 20.96
CA ALA A 168 32.18 -3.87 20.28
C ALA A 168 32.26 -3.60 18.76
N PRO A 169 33.41 -3.15 18.22
CA PRO A 169 33.55 -2.92 16.79
C PRO A 169 33.68 -4.25 16.06
N ILE A 170 32.73 -4.58 15.19
CA ILE A 170 32.84 -5.68 14.23
C ILE A 170 33.05 -5.09 12.84
N THR A 171 33.80 -5.74 11.96
CA THR A 171 34.24 -5.08 10.72
C THR A 171 34.45 -6.02 9.54
N THR A 172 34.43 -5.46 8.33
CA THR A 172 34.79 -6.15 7.09
C THR A 172 36.03 -5.55 6.45
N CYS A 173 36.96 -6.38 5.99
CA CYS A 173 38.14 -5.98 5.20
C CYS A 173 38.72 -7.20 4.45
N SER A 174 39.73 -7.02 3.58
CA SER A 174 40.39 -8.17 2.95
C SER A 174 41.24 -8.94 3.98
N PRO A 175 41.45 -10.28 3.85
CA PRO A 175 42.13 -11.10 4.87
C PRO A 175 43.51 -10.61 5.30
N ARG A 176 44.31 -10.09 4.34
CA ARG A 176 45.63 -9.47 4.58
C ARG A 176 45.63 -8.30 5.57
N ASN A 177 44.46 -7.69 5.83
CA ASN A 177 44.30 -6.55 6.73
C ASN A 177 43.64 -6.94 8.07
N PHE A 178 43.36 -8.24 8.31
CA PHE A 178 42.66 -8.69 9.52
C PHE A 178 43.40 -8.31 10.81
N ASP A 179 44.72 -8.46 10.85
CA ASP A 179 45.48 -8.20 12.07
C ASP A 179 45.67 -6.71 12.34
N LEU A 180 45.66 -5.87 11.31
CA LEU A 180 45.61 -4.41 11.41
C LEU A 180 44.30 -3.94 12.07
N VAL A 181 43.15 -4.45 11.63
CA VAL A 181 41.86 -4.03 12.22
C VAL A 181 41.65 -4.61 13.62
N LYS A 182 42.21 -5.79 13.92
CA LYS A 182 42.27 -6.34 15.28
C LYS A 182 43.14 -5.49 16.22
N SER A 183 44.31 -5.04 15.78
CA SER A 183 45.20 -4.21 16.62
C SER A 183 44.60 -2.85 16.95
N TYR A 184 43.74 -2.30 16.07
CA TYR A 184 42.90 -1.13 16.35
C TYR A 184 41.67 -1.41 17.25
N GLY A 185 41.42 -2.67 17.61
CA GLY A 185 40.45 -3.04 18.66
C GLY A 185 39.19 -3.76 18.22
N ALA A 186 39.08 -4.15 16.93
CA ALA A 186 37.93 -4.89 16.41
C ALA A 186 37.76 -6.26 17.11
N SER A 187 36.54 -6.56 17.55
CA SER A 187 36.18 -7.82 18.23
C SER A 187 35.80 -8.96 17.29
N ALA A 188 35.46 -8.66 16.04
CA ALA A 188 35.29 -9.65 14.97
C ALA A 188 35.61 -9.03 13.62
N VAL A 189 36.10 -9.85 12.69
CA VAL A 189 36.51 -9.46 11.33
C VAL A 189 36.02 -10.50 10.34
N PHE A 190 35.45 -10.06 9.23
CA PHE A 190 34.93 -10.90 8.16
C PHE A 190 35.49 -10.44 6.80
N ASP A 191 35.71 -11.36 5.86
CA ASP A 191 36.11 -10.99 4.50
C ASP A 191 34.87 -10.50 3.74
N TYR A 192 34.91 -9.31 3.13
CA TYR A 192 33.79 -8.82 2.31
C TYR A 192 33.67 -9.52 0.95
N ASN A 193 34.67 -10.33 0.56
CA ASN A 193 34.63 -11.13 -0.67
C ASN A 193 34.01 -12.53 -0.46
N ASP A 194 33.80 -12.93 0.78
CA ASP A 194 33.23 -14.23 1.13
C ASP A 194 31.70 -14.21 0.93
N PRO A 195 31.10 -15.15 0.16
CA PRO A 195 29.65 -15.21 -0.02
C PRO A 195 28.88 -15.40 1.30
N ASP A 196 29.48 -16.06 2.29
CA ASP A 196 28.88 -16.28 3.61
C ASP A 196 29.14 -15.15 4.62
N CYS A 197 29.82 -14.07 4.20
CA CYS A 197 30.09 -12.89 5.04
C CYS A 197 28.84 -12.33 5.73
N ILE A 198 27.74 -12.18 4.99
CA ILE A 198 26.47 -11.67 5.55
C ILE A 198 25.80 -12.70 6.48
N PRO A 199 25.64 -13.98 6.10
CA PRO A 199 25.26 -15.06 7.03
C PRO A 199 26.06 -15.09 8.34
N ASP A 200 27.39 -15.03 8.28
CA ASP A 200 28.23 -15.14 9.48
C ASP A 200 28.20 -13.85 10.35
N ILE A 201 28.10 -12.66 9.75
CA ILE A 201 27.81 -11.41 10.49
C ILE A 201 26.47 -11.50 11.23
N LYS A 202 25.42 -12.02 10.58
CA LYS A 202 24.10 -12.22 11.22
C LYS A 202 24.18 -13.23 12.36
N LYS A 203 24.83 -14.38 12.14
CA LYS A 203 25.06 -15.43 13.14
C LYS A 203 25.83 -14.89 14.36
N HIS A 204 26.94 -14.17 14.14
CA HIS A 204 27.75 -13.56 15.20
C HIS A 204 26.96 -12.54 16.03
N THR A 205 26.13 -11.70 15.39
CA THR A 205 25.32 -10.67 16.06
C THR A 205 23.95 -11.14 16.53
N LYS A 206 23.62 -12.44 16.35
CA LYS A 206 22.27 -12.99 16.54
C LYS A 206 21.19 -12.21 15.78
N ASN A 207 21.55 -11.68 14.61
CA ASN A 207 20.75 -10.84 13.71
C ASN A 207 20.26 -9.50 14.33
N ASN A 208 20.96 -8.97 15.34
CA ASN A 208 20.56 -7.73 16.05
C ASN A 208 21.14 -6.43 15.47
N ILE A 209 21.84 -6.46 14.33
CA ILE A 209 22.32 -5.23 13.67
C ILE A 209 21.12 -4.41 13.21
N ARG A 210 21.05 -3.15 13.66
CA ARG A 210 20.04 -2.19 13.25
C ARG A 210 20.65 -1.21 12.23
N PRO A 211 20.09 -1.09 11.01
CA PRO A 211 20.53 -0.08 10.06
C PRO A 211 20.13 1.34 10.53
N HIS A 212 20.71 2.37 9.92
CA HIS A 212 20.26 3.75 10.10
C HIS A 212 18.76 3.85 9.76
N ALA A 213 17.98 4.46 10.66
CA ALA A 213 16.53 4.59 10.47
C ALA A 213 16.20 5.38 9.18
N ILE A 214 15.16 4.94 8.46
CA ILE A 214 14.66 5.58 7.24
C ILE A 214 13.26 6.16 7.45
N VAL A 215 12.87 7.10 6.59
CA VAL A 215 11.48 7.55 6.40
C VAL A 215 11.20 7.45 4.91
N VAL A 216 10.22 6.63 4.54
CA VAL A 216 9.74 6.52 3.16
C VAL A 216 8.54 7.44 2.97
N ARG A 217 8.45 8.10 1.82
CA ARG A 217 7.29 8.87 1.35
C ARG A 217 6.98 8.52 -0.10
N GLU A 218 5.73 8.71 -0.49
CA GLU A 218 5.24 8.51 -1.85
C GLU A 218 5.18 9.86 -2.61
N GLY A 219 4.78 9.83 -3.89
CA GLY A 219 4.60 11.04 -4.70
C GLY A 219 5.78 11.42 -5.62
N GLY A 220 6.72 10.49 -5.88
CA GLY A 220 7.70 10.64 -6.95
C GLY A 220 8.76 11.74 -6.75
N LEU A 221 9.37 12.17 -7.85
CA LEU A 221 10.45 13.17 -7.85
C LEU A 221 9.96 14.56 -7.40
N GLU A 222 8.71 14.91 -7.68
CA GLU A 222 8.14 16.21 -7.29
C GLU A 222 8.15 16.40 -5.77
N LYS A 223 7.80 15.35 -5.01
CA LYS A 223 7.79 15.38 -3.54
C LYS A 223 9.18 15.39 -2.89
N VAL A 224 10.26 15.19 -3.64
CA VAL A 224 11.63 15.37 -3.14
C VAL A 224 11.87 16.82 -2.71
N LEU A 225 11.24 17.82 -3.36
CA LEU A 225 11.36 19.23 -3.00
C LEU A 225 10.77 19.53 -1.62
N ASP A 226 9.54 19.05 -1.35
CA ASP A 226 8.91 19.10 -0.02
C ASP A 226 9.80 18.44 1.04
N GLY A 227 10.48 17.34 0.68
CA GLY A 227 11.43 16.64 1.53
C GLY A 227 12.70 17.43 1.85
N ILE A 228 13.21 18.23 0.91
CA ILE A 228 14.37 19.11 1.13
C ILE A 228 14.00 20.23 2.11
N GLU A 229 12.82 20.84 1.97
CA GLU A 229 12.36 21.86 2.92
C GLU A 229 12.05 21.29 4.30
N ASP A 230 11.50 20.08 4.39
CA ASP A 230 11.32 19.40 5.69
C ASP A 230 12.64 19.10 6.41
N ILE A 231 13.72 18.83 5.67
CA ILE A 231 15.07 18.67 6.23
C ILE A 231 15.65 20.04 6.65
N ARG A 232 15.51 21.08 5.83
CA ARG A 232 15.93 22.46 6.16
C ARG A 232 15.22 22.99 7.42
N ALA A 233 13.91 22.75 7.52
CA ALA A 233 13.08 23.06 8.68
C ALA A 233 13.25 22.09 9.86
N LYS A 234 14.18 21.12 9.78
CA LYS A 234 14.51 20.13 10.82
C LYS A 234 13.35 19.23 11.26
N LYS A 235 12.27 19.12 10.46
CA LYS A 235 11.14 18.20 10.70
C LYS A 235 11.57 16.73 10.57
N ILE A 236 12.59 16.47 9.76
CA ILE A 236 13.30 15.18 9.70
C ILE A 236 14.70 15.34 10.30
N SER A 237 15.01 14.53 11.31
CA SER A 237 16.32 14.46 11.98
C SER A 237 16.62 13.03 12.40
N GLY A 238 17.90 12.62 12.40
CA GLY A 238 18.33 11.25 12.74
C GLY A 238 17.78 10.14 11.84
N LYS A 239 17.20 10.48 10.67
CA LYS A 239 16.59 9.53 9.73
C LYS A 239 16.91 9.88 8.28
N LYS A 240 17.15 8.89 7.43
CA LYS A 240 17.30 9.07 5.98
C LYS A 240 15.92 9.15 5.32
N LEU A 241 15.59 10.31 4.77
CA LEU A 241 14.39 10.48 3.93
C LEU A 241 14.60 9.82 2.56
N VAL A 242 13.58 9.12 2.09
CA VAL A 242 13.52 8.36 0.82
C VAL A 242 12.15 8.60 0.18
N PHE A 243 12.11 8.74 -1.15
CA PHE A 243 10.87 8.86 -1.92
C PHE A 243 10.73 7.68 -2.89
N THR A 244 9.54 7.07 -2.96
CA THR A 244 9.21 6.07 -3.98
C THR A 244 8.77 6.75 -5.27
N LEU A 245 9.29 6.27 -6.41
CA LEU A 245 9.04 6.85 -7.73
C LEU A 245 7.90 6.17 -8.49
N PHE A 246 7.63 4.91 -8.15
CA PHE A 246 6.54 4.10 -8.66
C PHE A 246 6.13 3.10 -7.58
N GLN A 247 4.86 2.66 -7.60
CA GLN A 247 4.27 1.77 -6.60
C GLN A 247 3.37 0.75 -7.28
N SER A 248 3.99 -0.28 -7.85
CA SER A 248 3.30 -1.51 -8.22
C SER A 248 3.31 -2.48 -7.04
N CYS A 249 2.37 -3.43 -7.03
CA CYS A 249 2.40 -4.60 -6.17
C CYS A 249 3.64 -5.49 -6.42
N TYR A 250 4.29 -5.33 -7.59
CA TYR A 250 5.50 -6.04 -8.00
C TYR A 250 6.68 -5.06 -8.06
N PRO A 251 7.67 -5.15 -7.15
CA PRO A 251 8.85 -4.27 -7.14
C PRO A 251 9.66 -4.28 -8.45
N GLU A 252 9.56 -5.37 -9.22
CA GLU A 252 10.24 -5.59 -10.50
C GLU A 252 9.50 -4.96 -11.71
N ALA A 253 8.37 -4.28 -11.50
CA ALA A 253 7.63 -3.62 -12.57
C ALA A 253 8.29 -2.28 -12.96
N GLU A 254 9.17 -2.32 -13.97
CA GLU A 254 9.86 -1.12 -14.48
C GLU A 254 8.92 -0.04 -15.06
N THR A 255 7.68 -0.39 -15.40
CA THR A 255 6.69 0.51 -16.00
C THR A 255 5.27 0.20 -15.50
N PRO A 256 4.31 1.13 -15.64
CA PRO A 256 2.90 0.85 -15.42
C PRO A 256 2.37 -0.33 -16.25
N VAL A 257 2.89 -0.55 -17.46
CA VAL A 257 2.49 -1.67 -18.33
C VAL A 257 2.88 -3.01 -17.71
N HIS A 258 4.09 -3.13 -17.17
CA HIS A 258 4.49 -4.30 -16.38
C HIS A 258 3.61 -4.47 -15.13
N GLY A 259 3.27 -3.36 -14.47
CA GLY A 259 2.35 -3.32 -13.33
C GLY A 259 0.92 -3.80 -13.62
N TYR A 260 0.46 -3.76 -14.87
CA TYR A 260 -0.81 -4.37 -15.31
C TYR A 260 -0.64 -5.79 -15.88
N PHE A 261 0.48 -6.09 -16.54
CA PHE A 261 0.74 -7.38 -17.15
C PHE A 261 0.95 -8.50 -16.12
N TYR A 262 1.78 -8.28 -15.09
CA TYR A 262 2.04 -9.29 -14.06
C TYR A 262 0.77 -9.76 -13.32
N PRO A 263 -0.16 -8.88 -12.86
CA PRO A 263 -1.39 -9.35 -12.24
C PRO A 263 -2.34 -10.04 -13.25
N MET A 264 -2.31 -9.71 -14.56
CA MET A 264 -3.08 -10.49 -15.56
C MET A 264 -2.57 -11.94 -15.68
N VAL A 265 -1.24 -12.14 -15.64
CA VAL A 265 -0.65 -13.48 -15.60
C VAL A 265 -1.01 -14.18 -14.29
N GLU A 266 -0.85 -13.50 -13.15
CA GLU A 266 -1.15 -14.07 -11.84
C GLU A 266 -2.61 -14.52 -11.71
N LEU A 267 -3.57 -13.70 -12.16
CA LEU A 267 -5.00 -14.04 -12.18
C LEU A 267 -5.27 -15.35 -12.93
N ALA A 268 -4.63 -15.53 -14.09
CA ALA A 268 -4.79 -16.75 -14.90
C ALA A 268 -4.13 -17.97 -14.24
N VAL A 269 -2.92 -17.83 -13.68
CA VAL A 269 -2.21 -18.95 -13.04
C VAL A 269 -2.92 -19.40 -11.75
N VAL A 270 -3.33 -18.45 -10.90
CA VAL A 270 -4.08 -18.77 -9.67
C VAL A 270 -5.44 -19.38 -10.00
N ARG A 271 -6.12 -18.95 -11.09
CA ARG A 271 -7.37 -19.59 -11.54
C ARG A 271 -7.19 -21.06 -11.90
N VAL A 272 -6.08 -21.44 -12.55
CA VAL A 272 -5.71 -22.84 -12.83
C VAL A 272 -5.45 -23.60 -11.53
N PHE A 273 -4.71 -23.02 -10.59
CA PHE A 273 -4.45 -23.64 -9.28
C PHE A 273 -5.74 -23.88 -8.47
N VAL A 274 -6.70 -22.96 -8.54
CA VAL A 274 -8.05 -23.13 -7.96
C VAL A 274 -8.84 -24.24 -8.68
N GLN A 275 -8.79 -24.29 -10.02
CA GLN A 275 -9.54 -25.27 -10.82
C GLN A 275 -9.09 -26.70 -10.57
N HIS A 276 -7.78 -26.92 -10.49
CA HIS A 276 -7.16 -28.25 -10.35
C HIS A 276 -6.80 -28.58 -8.89
N GLN A 277 -7.35 -27.84 -7.92
CA GLN A 277 -7.20 -28.07 -6.47
C GLN A 277 -5.72 -28.12 -6.00
N ILE A 278 -4.82 -27.44 -6.72
CA ILE A 278 -3.38 -27.51 -6.49
C ILE A 278 -3.01 -26.93 -5.11
N PHE A 279 -3.69 -25.84 -4.69
CA PHE A 279 -3.55 -25.27 -3.35
C PHE A 279 -3.90 -26.27 -2.23
N ASP A 280 -4.79 -27.23 -2.49
CA ASP A 280 -5.23 -28.24 -1.50
C ASP A 280 -4.24 -29.41 -1.40
N ALA A 281 -3.39 -29.61 -2.42
CA ALA A 281 -2.40 -30.67 -2.49
C ALA A 281 -1.00 -30.27 -1.95
N ILE A 282 -0.80 -28.98 -1.63
CA ILE A 282 0.43 -28.45 -1.01
C ILE A 282 0.31 -28.51 0.52
N ALA A 283 1.28 -29.16 1.16
CA ALA A 283 1.36 -29.28 2.63
C ALA A 283 1.88 -27.99 3.32
N ASP A 284 1.66 -27.90 4.63
CA ASP A 284 2.05 -26.74 5.47
C ASP A 284 3.56 -26.48 5.50
N ASP A 285 4.39 -27.52 5.39
CA ASP A 285 5.85 -27.49 5.29
C ASP A 285 6.37 -27.52 3.83
N GLY A 286 5.45 -27.56 2.87
CA GLY A 286 5.72 -27.60 1.43
C GLY A 286 5.68 -29.00 0.82
N THR A 287 5.72 -29.06 -0.52
CA THR A 287 5.57 -30.30 -1.30
C THR A 287 6.49 -30.22 -2.52
N SER A 288 7.08 -31.35 -2.96
CA SER A 288 7.97 -31.34 -4.13
C SER A 288 7.17 -31.12 -5.41
N ILE A 289 7.78 -30.56 -6.46
CA ILE A 289 7.06 -30.30 -7.73
C ILE A 289 6.65 -31.64 -8.37
N GLU A 290 7.47 -32.69 -8.25
CA GLU A 290 7.20 -34.05 -8.74
C GLU A 290 6.07 -34.74 -7.97
N GLU A 291 6.04 -34.59 -6.65
CA GLU A 291 4.96 -35.11 -5.81
C GLU A 291 3.64 -34.38 -6.11
N LEU A 292 3.68 -33.05 -6.27
CA LEU A 292 2.52 -32.23 -6.59
C LEU A 292 1.98 -32.50 -8.01
N ALA A 293 2.87 -32.69 -8.99
CA ALA A 293 2.53 -33.15 -10.34
C ALA A 293 1.81 -34.51 -10.29
N THR A 294 2.37 -35.47 -9.53
CA THR A 294 1.78 -36.81 -9.34
C THR A 294 0.41 -36.75 -8.66
N LYS A 295 0.23 -35.93 -7.62
CA LYS A 295 -1.05 -35.74 -6.92
C LYS A 295 -2.14 -35.10 -7.78
N THR A 296 -1.77 -34.13 -8.62
CA THR A 296 -2.71 -33.33 -9.41
C THR A 296 -2.96 -33.87 -10.82
N GLY A 297 -2.14 -34.82 -11.28
CA GLY A 297 -2.15 -35.32 -12.66
C GLY A 297 -1.60 -34.31 -13.68
N MET A 298 -0.95 -33.24 -13.23
CA MET A 298 -0.35 -32.24 -14.12
C MET A 298 1.02 -32.67 -14.64
N GLU A 299 1.33 -32.25 -15.87
CA GLU A 299 2.67 -32.41 -16.45
C GLU A 299 3.69 -31.55 -15.67
N LEU A 300 4.86 -32.13 -15.40
CA LEU A 300 5.87 -31.56 -14.49
C LEU A 300 6.37 -30.19 -14.94
N ASN A 301 6.75 -30.05 -16.21
CA ASN A 301 7.29 -28.80 -16.77
C ASN A 301 6.22 -27.70 -16.82
N LEU A 302 4.96 -28.06 -17.08
CA LEU A 302 3.82 -27.14 -16.98
C LEU A 302 3.60 -26.66 -15.55
N LEU A 303 3.56 -27.58 -14.58
CA LEU A 303 3.40 -27.21 -13.17
C LEU A 303 4.57 -26.34 -12.69
N GLU A 304 5.81 -26.69 -13.04
CA GLU A 304 6.99 -25.90 -12.71
C GLU A 304 6.92 -24.49 -13.31
N ARG A 305 6.61 -24.35 -14.61
CA ARG A 305 6.47 -23.05 -15.29
C ARG A 305 5.46 -22.12 -14.61
N LEU A 306 4.32 -22.68 -14.19
CA LEU A 306 3.27 -21.93 -13.49
C LEU A 306 3.69 -21.59 -12.05
N SER A 307 4.30 -22.55 -11.34
CA SER A 307 4.75 -22.38 -9.95
C SER A 307 5.89 -21.37 -9.84
N ASN A 308 6.85 -21.39 -10.77
CA ASN A 308 7.97 -20.46 -10.81
C ASN A 308 7.51 -19.01 -10.96
N PHE A 309 6.43 -18.74 -11.72
CA PHE A 309 5.83 -17.41 -11.76
C PHE A 309 5.26 -17.00 -10.40
N LEU A 310 4.47 -17.86 -9.73
CA LEU A 310 3.90 -17.55 -8.41
C LEU A 310 4.96 -17.44 -7.29
N ILE A 311 6.09 -18.16 -7.40
CA ILE A 311 7.24 -18.04 -6.48
C ILE A 311 8.02 -16.74 -6.74
N ALA A 312 8.13 -16.31 -7.99
CA ALA A 312 8.64 -15.00 -8.34
C ALA A 312 7.72 -13.89 -7.81
N SER A 313 6.40 -14.01 -8.01
CA SER A 313 5.38 -13.03 -7.62
C SER A 313 5.02 -13.02 -6.12
N LYS A 314 5.61 -13.94 -5.33
CA LYS A 314 5.45 -14.10 -3.87
C LYS A 314 4.06 -14.58 -3.40
N VAL A 315 3.19 -14.97 -4.33
CA VAL A 315 1.98 -15.75 -4.06
C VAL A 315 2.35 -17.11 -3.46
N LEU A 316 3.39 -17.76 -3.99
CA LEU A 316 3.97 -18.99 -3.44
C LEU A 316 5.39 -18.74 -2.94
N SER A 317 5.90 -19.71 -2.18
CA SER A 317 7.27 -19.76 -1.67
C SER A 317 7.99 -21.01 -2.15
N SER A 318 9.33 -20.97 -2.17
CA SER A 318 10.15 -22.17 -2.29
C SER A 318 10.92 -22.39 -0.98
N PRO A 319 10.45 -23.28 -0.08
CA PRO A 319 11.11 -23.52 1.21
C PRO A 319 12.47 -24.20 1.07
N LYS A 320 12.71 -24.88 -0.06
CA LYS A 320 13.98 -25.50 -0.49
C LYS A 320 13.90 -25.75 -2.01
N PRO A 321 15.02 -25.88 -2.73
CA PRO A 321 15.02 -26.17 -4.17
C PRO A 321 14.16 -27.39 -4.52
N GLY A 322 13.36 -27.28 -5.59
CA GLY A 322 12.42 -28.34 -6.01
C GLY A 322 11.15 -28.48 -5.16
N PHE A 323 10.89 -27.57 -4.23
CA PHE A 323 9.68 -27.58 -3.39
C PHE A 323 8.90 -26.27 -3.49
N ILE A 324 7.58 -26.40 -3.36
CA ILE A 324 6.57 -25.33 -3.34
C ILE A 324 5.94 -25.30 -1.94
N GLY A 325 5.74 -24.11 -1.36
CA GLY A 325 5.01 -23.91 -0.10
C GLY A 325 4.08 -22.70 -0.14
N LEU A 326 3.00 -22.74 0.64
CA LEU A 326 2.03 -21.64 0.75
C LEU A 326 2.56 -20.51 1.63
N SER A 327 2.31 -19.25 1.24
CA SER A 327 2.53 -18.09 2.11
C SER A 327 1.40 -17.96 3.14
N SER A 328 1.59 -17.11 4.16
CA SER A 328 0.55 -16.78 5.15
C SER A 328 -0.75 -16.32 4.48
N GLU A 329 -0.59 -15.58 3.39
CA GLU A 329 -1.65 -15.00 2.56
C GLU A 329 -2.32 -16.10 1.72
N THR A 330 -1.56 -16.97 1.03
CA THR A 330 -2.15 -17.95 0.12
C THR A 330 -2.76 -19.18 0.77
N LYS A 331 -2.50 -19.45 2.05
CA LYS A 331 -3.27 -20.47 2.82
C LYS A 331 -4.79 -20.22 2.77
N MET A 332 -5.25 -18.98 2.53
CA MET A 332 -6.68 -18.72 2.35
C MET A 332 -7.29 -19.41 1.12
N PHE A 333 -6.50 -19.72 0.08
CA PHE A 333 -6.99 -20.43 -1.11
C PHE A 333 -7.35 -21.90 -0.87
N GLN A 334 -6.98 -22.50 0.27
CA GLN A 334 -7.50 -23.80 0.67
C GLN A 334 -8.98 -23.72 1.09
N GLN A 335 -9.46 -22.54 1.50
CA GLN A 335 -10.84 -22.35 1.96
C GLN A 335 -11.82 -22.34 0.78
N ARG A 336 -12.86 -23.20 0.81
CA ARG A 336 -13.89 -23.30 -0.23
C ARG A 336 -14.51 -21.95 -0.61
N ARG A 337 -14.77 -21.07 0.37
CA ARG A 337 -15.32 -19.72 0.14
C ARG A 337 -14.45 -18.86 -0.77
N VAL A 338 -13.12 -18.89 -0.59
CA VAL A 338 -12.18 -18.11 -1.40
C VAL A 338 -12.11 -18.69 -2.82
N LYS A 339 -12.02 -20.01 -2.96
CA LYS A 339 -12.02 -20.68 -4.27
C LYS A 339 -13.26 -20.36 -5.11
N LEU A 340 -14.45 -20.36 -4.50
CA LEU A 340 -15.70 -19.96 -5.16
C LEU A 340 -15.66 -18.48 -5.58
N PHE A 341 -15.38 -17.56 -4.64
CA PHE A 341 -15.34 -16.13 -4.91
C PHE A 341 -14.30 -15.75 -5.97
N TYR A 342 -13.13 -16.39 -5.95
CA TYR A 342 -12.07 -16.16 -6.93
C TYR A 342 -12.42 -16.70 -8.32
N SER A 343 -12.99 -17.91 -8.40
CA SER A 343 -13.48 -18.47 -9.66
C SER A 343 -14.55 -17.56 -10.27
N HIS A 344 -15.42 -16.99 -9.44
CA HIS A 344 -16.45 -16.06 -9.86
C HIS A 344 -15.89 -14.74 -10.41
N ILE A 345 -14.88 -14.14 -9.76
CA ILE A 345 -14.16 -12.95 -10.28
C ILE A 345 -13.60 -13.25 -11.69
N PHE A 346 -13.01 -14.41 -11.90
CA PHE A 346 -12.41 -14.75 -13.19
C PHE A 346 -13.47 -15.09 -14.25
N ASP A 347 -14.37 -16.03 -13.96
CA ASP A 347 -15.26 -16.65 -14.93
C ASP A 347 -16.46 -15.77 -15.32
N VAL A 348 -16.90 -14.88 -14.41
CA VAL A 348 -18.05 -13.98 -14.64
C VAL A 348 -17.58 -12.55 -14.92
N PHE A 349 -16.80 -11.94 -14.02
CA PHE A 349 -16.38 -10.55 -14.19
C PHE A 349 -15.28 -10.40 -15.25
N MET A 350 -14.13 -11.06 -15.12
CA MET A 350 -13.02 -10.89 -16.07
C MET A 350 -13.40 -11.35 -17.48
N GLY A 351 -14.12 -12.47 -17.60
CA GLY A 351 -14.66 -12.95 -18.89
C GLY A 351 -15.57 -11.94 -19.62
N SER A 352 -16.25 -11.07 -18.87
CA SER A 352 -17.07 -9.96 -19.42
C SER A 352 -16.25 -8.68 -19.61
N ALA A 353 -15.36 -8.35 -18.68
CA ALA A 353 -14.56 -7.13 -18.69
C ALA A 353 -13.59 -7.05 -19.88
N VAL A 354 -13.01 -8.19 -20.30
CA VAL A 354 -12.20 -8.25 -21.54
C VAL A 354 -13.00 -7.98 -22.81
N LYS A 355 -14.34 -7.92 -22.73
CA LYS A 355 -15.23 -7.52 -23.83
C LYS A 355 -15.71 -6.08 -23.75
N TRP A 356 -15.45 -5.32 -22.68
CA TRP A 356 -15.90 -3.92 -22.57
C TRP A 356 -15.52 -3.04 -23.77
N PRO A 357 -14.29 -3.10 -24.35
CA PRO A 357 -13.97 -2.30 -25.53
C PRO A 357 -14.84 -2.64 -26.75
N GLN A 358 -15.10 -3.94 -26.98
CA GLN A 358 -15.97 -4.42 -28.06
C GLN A 358 -17.45 -4.08 -27.79
N TYR A 359 -17.89 -4.19 -26.54
CA TYR A 359 -19.23 -3.85 -26.11
C TYR A 359 -19.53 -2.36 -26.35
N LEU A 360 -18.63 -1.47 -25.92
CA LEU A 360 -18.74 -0.02 -26.09
C LEU A 360 -18.57 0.41 -27.55
N GLN A 361 -17.77 -0.30 -28.34
CA GLN A 361 -17.71 -0.09 -29.80
C GLN A 361 -19.04 -0.42 -30.49
N ASN A 362 -19.73 -1.48 -30.04
CA ASN A 362 -21.00 -1.92 -30.62
C ASN A 362 -22.22 -1.09 -30.17
N ASN A 363 -22.21 -0.56 -28.94
CA ASN A 363 -23.37 0.10 -28.33
C ASN A 363 -23.17 1.60 -28.05
N GLY A 364 -21.97 2.13 -28.26
CA GLY A 364 -21.59 3.51 -27.98
C GLY A 364 -21.08 3.74 -26.55
N LEU A 365 -20.59 4.95 -26.30
CA LEU A 365 -20.10 5.41 -25.00
C LEU A 365 -21.25 5.94 -24.13
N ALA A 366 -22.24 5.08 -23.86
CA ALA A 366 -23.44 5.39 -23.10
C ALA A 366 -23.72 4.32 -22.03
N GLU A 367 -24.48 4.69 -20.99
CA GLU A 367 -24.97 3.73 -20.00
C GLU A 367 -25.93 2.72 -20.66
N LEU A 368 -26.03 1.52 -20.08
CA LEU A 368 -26.99 0.51 -20.51
C LEU A 368 -28.43 0.98 -20.28
N GLN A 369 -29.26 0.84 -21.31
CA GLN A 369 -30.68 1.25 -21.29
C GLN A 369 -31.64 0.05 -21.19
N LYS A 370 -31.13 -1.18 -21.42
CA LYS A 370 -31.88 -2.43 -21.33
C LYS A 370 -31.03 -3.57 -20.80
N SER A 371 -31.60 -4.42 -19.96
CA SER A 371 -30.89 -5.56 -19.37
C SER A 371 -30.49 -6.63 -20.37
N ASN A 372 -31.26 -6.79 -21.45
CA ASN A 372 -31.04 -7.81 -22.46
C ASN A 372 -29.83 -7.55 -23.41
N ARG A 373 -28.97 -6.57 -23.10
CA ARG A 373 -27.77 -6.24 -23.88
C ARG A 373 -26.55 -6.04 -22.99
N SER A 374 -26.37 -6.91 -22.00
CA SER A 374 -25.29 -6.76 -21.03
C SER A 374 -23.91 -7.18 -21.59
N PRO A 375 -22.78 -6.66 -21.04
CA PRO A 375 -21.45 -7.14 -21.37
C PRO A 375 -21.24 -8.62 -21.06
N PHE A 376 -21.94 -9.18 -20.04
CA PHE A 376 -21.94 -10.61 -19.77
C PHE A 376 -22.64 -11.41 -20.87
N GLY A 377 -23.77 -10.92 -21.40
CA GLY A 377 -24.44 -11.51 -22.56
C GLY A 377 -23.50 -11.61 -23.76
N LEU A 378 -22.82 -10.51 -24.10
CA LEU A 378 -21.79 -10.51 -25.15
C LEU A 378 -20.62 -11.46 -24.84
N GLY A 379 -20.11 -11.48 -23.61
CA GLY A 379 -19.02 -12.35 -23.16
C GLY A 379 -19.36 -13.84 -23.20
N ALA A 380 -20.61 -14.20 -22.94
CA ALA A 380 -21.13 -15.57 -23.00
C ALA A 380 -21.53 -16.02 -24.42
N GLY A 381 -21.53 -15.12 -25.41
CA GLY A 381 -21.93 -15.43 -26.79
C GLY A 381 -23.42 -15.19 -27.10
N TYR A 382 -24.16 -14.53 -26.22
CA TYR A 382 -25.60 -14.26 -26.31
C TYR A 382 -25.89 -12.75 -26.17
N PRO A 383 -25.56 -11.91 -27.18
CA PRO A 383 -25.55 -10.45 -27.04
C PRO A 383 -26.93 -9.78 -26.89
N ASP A 384 -28.03 -10.47 -27.22
CA ASP A 384 -29.41 -9.98 -27.06
C ASP A 384 -30.16 -10.68 -25.90
N LYS A 385 -29.43 -11.25 -24.94
CA LYS A 385 -29.95 -11.88 -23.71
C LYS A 385 -29.49 -11.17 -22.45
N SER A 386 -30.33 -11.19 -21.41
CA SER A 386 -29.98 -10.65 -20.08
C SER A 386 -28.98 -11.56 -19.35
N PHE A 387 -28.48 -11.08 -18.21
CA PHE A 387 -27.67 -11.90 -17.31
C PHE A 387 -28.41 -13.19 -16.88
N TYR A 388 -29.67 -13.07 -16.45
CA TYR A 388 -30.47 -14.21 -15.97
C TYR A 388 -30.86 -15.17 -17.10
N ASP A 389 -31.21 -14.67 -18.29
CA ASP A 389 -31.43 -15.49 -19.51
C ASP A 389 -30.27 -16.47 -19.76
N VAL A 390 -29.04 -16.00 -19.58
CA VAL A 390 -27.82 -16.78 -19.83
C VAL A 390 -27.54 -17.75 -18.68
N LEU A 391 -27.89 -17.39 -17.43
CA LEU A 391 -27.81 -18.31 -16.29
C LEU A 391 -28.83 -19.46 -16.41
N GLU A 392 -30.07 -19.21 -16.84
CA GLU A 392 -31.07 -20.27 -17.07
C GLU A 392 -30.61 -21.25 -18.16
N MET A 393 -29.89 -20.76 -19.17
CA MET A 393 -29.25 -21.59 -20.21
C MET A 393 -27.96 -22.30 -19.75
N MET A 394 -27.45 -22.01 -18.54
CA MET A 394 -26.19 -22.54 -18.02
C MET A 394 -26.31 -22.95 -16.54
N PRO A 395 -27.09 -24.00 -16.21
CA PRO A 395 -27.46 -24.32 -14.82
C PRO A 395 -26.27 -24.56 -13.87
N GLU A 396 -25.15 -25.13 -14.34
CA GLU A 396 -23.93 -25.28 -13.54
C GLU A 396 -23.32 -23.91 -13.16
N ARG A 397 -23.33 -22.95 -14.08
CA ARG A 397 -22.89 -21.57 -13.80
C ARG A 397 -23.86 -20.84 -12.90
N ALA A 398 -25.17 -21.06 -13.06
CA ALA A 398 -26.19 -20.52 -12.15
C ALA A 398 -25.99 -21.05 -10.72
N GLN A 399 -25.71 -22.35 -10.54
CA GLN A 399 -25.42 -22.93 -9.24
C GLN A 399 -24.15 -22.34 -8.62
N ALA A 400 -23.07 -22.18 -9.39
CA ALA A 400 -21.82 -21.57 -8.93
C ALA A 400 -21.99 -20.08 -8.59
N PHE A 401 -22.77 -19.34 -9.39
CA PHE A 401 -23.15 -17.95 -9.15
C PHE A 401 -23.93 -17.79 -7.85
N ASN A 402 -25.05 -18.50 -7.71
CA ASN A 402 -25.91 -18.44 -6.52
C ASN A 402 -25.14 -18.84 -5.25
N SER A 403 -24.29 -19.88 -5.33
CA SER A 403 -23.40 -20.29 -4.25
C SER A 403 -22.41 -19.20 -3.85
N THR A 404 -21.99 -18.35 -4.79
CA THR A 404 -21.04 -17.26 -4.53
C THR A 404 -21.74 -16.00 -4.03
N MET A 405 -22.92 -15.64 -4.53
CA MET A 405 -23.70 -14.50 -4.02
C MET A 405 -24.14 -14.70 -2.58
N ALA A 406 -24.44 -15.95 -2.19
CA ALA A 406 -24.70 -16.33 -0.79
C ALA A 406 -23.46 -16.23 0.14
N ILE A 407 -22.26 -16.00 -0.40
CA ILE A 407 -20.99 -15.95 0.34
C ILE A 407 -20.29 -14.58 0.23
N GLY A 408 -20.43 -13.89 -0.90
CA GLY A 408 -19.54 -12.80 -1.32
C GLY A 408 -20.16 -11.40 -1.39
N LEU A 409 -21.49 -11.26 -1.34
CA LEU A 409 -22.14 -9.94 -1.24
C LEU A 409 -22.11 -9.46 0.21
N GLY A 410 -20.96 -8.93 0.62
CA GLY A 410 -20.59 -8.59 2.00
C GLY A 410 -21.64 -7.82 2.80
N ASP A 411 -21.54 -7.97 4.13
CA ASP A 411 -22.61 -7.72 5.08
C ASP A 411 -23.36 -6.41 4.87
N MET A 412 -24.58 -6.55 4.37
CA MET A 412 -25.61 -5.53 4.44
C MET A 412 -26.57 -5.97 5.54
N PRO A 413 -26.70 -5.24 6.66
CA PRO A 413 -27.69 -5.54 7.67
C PRO A 413 -29.10 -5.61 7.06
N ILE A 414 -29.93 -6.56 7.51
CA ILE A 414 -31.35 -6.60 7.15
C ILE A 414 -32.11 -5.57 7.99
N THR A 415 -31.79 -5.57 9.29
CA THR A 415 -32.39 -4.78 10.36
C THR A 415 -31.36 -3.80 10.96
N GLY A 416 -31.75 -3.04 11.99
CA GLY A 416 -30.90 -2.05 12.65
C GLY A 416 -30.62 -0.76 11.86
N ILE A 417 -30.84 -0.76 10.54
CA ILE A 417 -30.74 0.44 9.67
C ILE A 417 -32.03 1.28 9.75
N TYR A 418 -33.19 0.63 9.66
CA TYR A 418 -34.51 1.25 9.58
C TYR A 418 -35.44 0.62 10.62
N ASP A 419 -36.32 1.43 11.21
CA ASP A 419 -37.28 1.01 12.22
C ASP A 419 -38.60 0.58 11.57
N PHE A 420 -38.99 -0.68 11.76
CA PHE A 420 -40.25 -1.26 11.26
C PHE A 420 -41.36 -1.28 12.31
N SER A 421 -41.12 -0.82 13.54
CA SER A 421 -42.12 -0.88 14.64
C SER A 421 -43.41 -0.12 14.34
N TRP A 422 -43.34 0.95 13.53
CA TRP A 422 -44.52 1.70 13.08
C TRP A 422 -45.44 0.89 12.15
N VAL A 423 -44.90 -0.08 11.39
CA VAL A 423 -45.66 -0.98 10.52
C VAL A 423 -46.60 -1.86 11.35
N ALA A 424 -46.11 -2.36 12.49
CA ALA A 424 -46.94 -3.10 13.45
C ALA A 424 -48.02 -2.23 14.09
N ALA A 425 -47.68 -0.99 14.46
CA ALA A 425 -48.64 -0.05 15.04
C ALA A 425 -49.80 0.25 14.06
N TYR A 426 -49.50 0.40 12.77
CA TYR A 426 -50.52 0.60 11.74
C TYR A 426 -51.32 -0.70 11.46
N ALA A 427 -50.66 -1.87 11.39
CA ALA A 427 -51.34 -3.16 11.17
C ALA A 427 -52.38 -3.47 12.27
N GLY A 428 -52.19 -2.95 13.49
CA GLY A 428 -53.19 -2.99 14.56
C GLY A 428 -54.42 -2.07 14.37
N THR A 429 -54.39 -1.15 13.40
CA THR A 429 -55.49 -0.21 13.08
C THR A 429 -56.30 -0.59 11.84
N ASP A 430 -55.71 -1.30 10.88
CA ASP A 430 -56.39 -1.80 9.67
C ASP A 430 -55.96 -3.26 9.39
N PRO A 431 -56.60 -4.26 10.02
CA PRO A 431 -56.14 -5.66 9.97
C PRO A 431 -56.32 -6.36 8.61
N GLU A 432 -57.17 -5.84 7.73
CA GLU A 432 -57.42 -6.39 6.39
C GLU A 432 -56.36 -5.93 5.36
N ARG A 433 -55.57 -4.90 5.70
CA ARG A 433 -54.56 -4.32 4.82
C ARG A 433 -53.22 -5.03 4.95
N THR A 434 -52.65 -5.47 3.83
CA THR A 434 -51.29 -6.04 3.77
C THR A 434 -50.26 -5.05 4.38
N PRO A 435 -49.58 -5.41 5.48
CA PRO A 435 -48.60 -4.52 6.11
C PRO A 435 -47.33 -4.36 5.27
N MET A 436 -46.87 -5.45 4.65
CA MET A 436 -45.60 -5.50 3.91
C MET A 436 -45.66 -6.45 2.72
N VAL A 437 -45.11 -6.01 1.59
CA VAL A 437 -44.77 -6.82 0.41
C VAL A 437 -43.25 -6.77 0.21
N ASP A 438 -42.57 -7.91 0.26
CA ASP A 438 -41.14 -8.06 -0.06
C ASP A 438 -41.01 -8.39 -1.57
N VAL A 439 -40.65 -7.39 -2.37
CA VAL A 439 -40.73 -7.40 -3.84
C VAL A 439 -39.35 -7.76 -4.43
N GLY A 440 -39.26 -8.95 -5.01
CA GLY A 440 -37.96 -9.55 -5.36
C GLY A 440 -37.25 -10.10 -4.12
N GLY A 441 -38.02 -10.59 -3.14
CA GLY A 441 -37.51 -11.04 -1.84
C GLY A 441 -36.74 -12.37 -1.87
N GLY A 442 -36.57 -13.00 -3.04
CA GLY A 442 -35.84 -14.25 -3.22
C GLY A 442 -36.44 -15.40 -2.43
N LYS A 443 -35.70 -15.87 -1.40
CA LYS A 443 -36.16 -16.94 -0.49
C LYS A 443 -36.73 -16.38 0.82
N GLY A 444 -37.10 -15.10 0.85
CA GLY A 444 -37.75 -14.45 1.99
C GLY A 444 -36.85 -14.18 3.18
N GLN A 445 -35.52 -14.14 3.00
CA GLN A 445 -34.58 -13.92 4.10
C GLN A 445 -34.78 -12.55 4.78
N ALA A 446 -35.18 -11.53 4.02
CA ALA A 446 -35.39 -10.19 4.56
C ALA A 446 -36.70 -10.10 5.37
N ILE A 447 -37.84 -10.43 4.75
CA ILE A 447 -39.15 -10.47 5.42
C ILE A 447 -39.18 -11.39 6.65
N LYS A 448 -38.46 -12.53 6.64
CA LYS A 448 -38.31 -13.41 7.82
C LYS A 448 -37.74 -12.66 9.01
N VAL A 449 -36.55 -12.06 8.87
CA VAL A 449 -35.85 -11.39 9.97
C VAL A 449 -36.57 -10.10 10.42
N ILE A 450 -37.19 -9.35 9.49
CA ILE A 450 -37.97 -8.15 9.82
C ILE A 450 -39.18 -8.49 10.69
N ILE A 451 -39.88 -9.59 10.44
CA ILE A 451 -41.00 -10.05 11.27
C ILE A 451 -40.49 -10.69 12.58
N GLU A 452 -39.37 -11.41 12.57
CA GLU A 452 -38.76 -12.00 13.78
C GLU A 452 -38.28 -10.93 14.77
N GLU A 453 -37.74 -9.80 14.30
CA GLU A 453 -37.44 -8.62 15.14
C GLU A 453 -38.67 -7.74 15.45
N THR A 454 -39.75 -7.84 14.66
CA THR A 454 -40.97 -7.06 14.85
C THR A 454 -42.23 -7.95 14.97
N PRO A 455 -42.37 -8.81 16.00
CA PRO A 455 -43.39 -9.87 16.03
C PRO A 455 -44.85 -9.41 16.03
N SER A 456 -45.08 -8.12 16.28
CA SER A 456 -46.39 -7.47 16.19
C SER A 456 -46.83 -7.18 14.75
N ILE A 457 -45.99 -7.41 13.74
CA ILE A 457 -46.39 -7.42 12.33
C ILE A 457 -47.04 -8.79 12.02
N PRO A 458 -48.31 -8.87 11.60
CA PRO A 458 -48.98 -10.15 11.35
C PRO A 458 -48.42 -10.83 10.09
N ALA A 459 -47.61 -11.86 10.28
CA ALA A 459 -46.94 -12.60 9.21
C ALA A 459 -47.90 -13.13 8.14
N SER A 460 -49.09 -13.61 8.56
CA SER A 460 -50.14 -14.13 7.68
C SER A 460 -50.79 -13.10 6.76
N ALA A 461 -50.63 -11.80 7.03
CA ALA A 461 -51.09 -10.71 6.17
C ALA A 461 -49.98 -10.14 5.27
N CYS A 462 -48.73 -10.56 5.46
CA CYS A 462 -47.58 -10.11 4.69
C CYS A 462 -47.30 -11.01 3.48
N VAL A 463 -46.68 -10.43 2.45
CA VAL A 463 -46.48 -11.08 1.14
C VAL A 463 -44.98 -11.14 0.79
N LEU A 464 -44.51 -12.32 0.43
CA LEU A 464 -43.26 -12.54 -0.32
C LEU A 464 -43.58 -12.64 -1.81
N GLN A 465 -43.00 -11.76 -2.62
CA GLN A 465 -43.14 -11.76 -4.08
C GLN A 465 -41.79 -12.02 -4.75
N ASP A 466 -41.77 -13.01 -5.65
CA ASP A 466 -40.66 -13.28 -6.56
C ASP A 466 -41.18 -14.05 -7.79
N LEU A 467 -40.30 -14.49 -8.69
CA LEU A 467 -40.68 -15.23 -9.89
C LEU A 467 -41.32 -16.61 -9.55
N PRO A 468 -42.25 -17.14 -10.38
CA PRO A 468 -42.95 -18.40 -10.10
C PRO A 468 -42.09 -19.68 -10.00
N ASN A 469 -40.81 -19.62 -10.38
CA ASN A 469 -39.80 -20.66 -10.12
C ASN A 469 -39.13 -20.42 -8.76
N VAL A 470 -38.63 -19.21 -8.48
CA VAL A 470 -37.99 -18.85 -7.21
C VAL A 470 -38.91 -19.11 -6.02
N ILE A 471 -40.20 -18.78 -6.15
CA ILE A 471 -41.24 -19.04 -5.12
C ILE A 471 -41.46 -20.54 -4.86
N LYS A 472 -41.25 -21.43 -5.85
CA LYS A 472 -41.33 -22.89 -5.65
C LYS A 472 -40.08 -23.46 -4.96
N ASP A 473 -38.95 -22.77 -5.10
CA ASP A 473 -37.68 -23.13 -4.49
C ASP A 473 -37.51 -22.53 -3.08
N VAL A 474 -38.56 -21.89 -2.51
CA VAL A 474 -38.60 -21.48 -1.10
C VAL A 474 -38.72 -22.74 -0.22
N PRO A 475 -37.81 -22.98 0.74
CA PRO A 475 -37.86 -24.17 1.59
C PRO A 475 -39.14 -24.25 2.43
N GLU A 476 -39.71 -25.45 2.54
CA GLU A 476 -40.72 -25.79 3.56
C GLU A 476 -40.04 -25.99 4.93
N GLU A 477 -39.43 -24.93 5.47
CA GLU A 477 -38.87 -24.89 6.83
C GLU A 477 -39.96 -24.68 7.89
N GLU A 478 -39.81 -25.26 9.09
CA GLU A 478 -40.61 -24.84 10.24
C GLU A 478 -40.23 -23.41 10.65
N GLY A 479 -41.15 -22.45 10.51
CA GLY A 479 -40.90 -21.07 10.94
C GLY A 479 -41.95 -20.06 10.47
N ILE A 480 -41.70 -18.79 10.76
CA ILE A 480 -42.60 -17.65 10.45
C ILE A 480 -42.90 -17.53 8.95
N LEU A 481 -41.96 -17.94 8.10
CA LEU A 481 -42.06 -17.86 6.64
C LEU A 481 -43.16 -18.76 6.06
N ASN A 482 -43.63 -19.79 6.79
CA ASN A 482 -44.80 -20.58 6.36
C ASN A 482 -46.12 -19.81 6.49
N GLN A 483 -46.19 -18.81 7.37
CA GLN A 483 -47.36 -17.95 7.52
C GLN A 483 -47.41 -16.88 6.42
N VAL A 484 -46.25 -16.38 6.00
CA VAL A 484 -46.12 -15.39 4.92
C VAL A 484 -46.69 -15.90 3.60
N GLN A 485 -47.57 -15.10 3.00
CA GLN A 485 -48.21 -15.40 1.71
C GLN A 485 -47.16 -15.35 0.58
N LYS A 486 -47.25 -16.26 -0.40
CA LYS A 486 -46.23 -16.41 -1.45
C LYS A 486 -46.84 -16.16 -2.82
N VAL A 487 -46.35 -15.14 -3.53
CA VAL A 487 -46.94 -14.65 -4.79
C VAL A 487 -45.92 -14.71 -5.92
N GLY A 488 -46.09 -15.69 -6.82
CA GLY A 488 -45.27 -15.84 -8.02
C GLY A 488 -45.65 -14.83 -9.10
N SER A 489 -44.87 -13.76 -9.30
CA SER A 489 -45.09 -12.74 -10.33
C SER A 489 -43.83 -11.91 -10.61
N SER A 490 -43.68 -11.41 -11.84
CA SER A 490 -42.59 -10.49 -12.17
C SER A 490 -42.90 -9.08 -11.66
N PHE A 491 -41.87 -8.35 -11.21
CA PHE A 491 -41.99 -6.90 -10.91
C PHE A 491 -42.09 -6.03 -12.18
N PHE A 492 -41.84 -6.60 -13.36
CA PHE A 492 -42.15 -5.96 -14.65
C PHE A 492 -43.64 -6.04 -15.02
N ASP A 493 -44.39 -6.96 -14.42
CA ASP A 493 -45.85 -7.00 -14.52
C ASP A 493 -46.50 -6.03 -13.51
N LYS A 494 -47.80 -5.79 -13.67
CA LYS A 494 -48.56 -4.97 -12.71
C LYS A 494 -48.54 -5.62 -11.33
N GLN A 495 -48.02 -4.89 -10.34
CA GLN A 495 -47.95 -5.29 -8.93
C GLN A 495 -49.32 -5.85 -8.46
N PRO A 496 -49.43 -7.15 -8.13
CA PRO A 496 -50.70 -7.80 -7.82
C PRO A 496 -51.30 -7.34 -6.48
N THR A 497 -50.47 -7.12 -5.46
CA THR A 497 -50.94 -6.71 -4.13
C THR A 497 -51.21 -5.20 -4.13
N LYS A 498 -52.48 -4.80 -3.99
CA LYS A 498 -52.91 -3.39 -4.01
C LYS A 498 -53.06 -2.82 -2.61
N GLY A 499 -52.75 -1.53 -2.46
CA GLY A 499 -52.97 -0.76 -1.23
C GLY A 499 -52.06 -1.11 -0.06
N ALA A 500 -51.03 -1.95 -0.23
CA ALA A 500 -50.18 -2.37 0.89
C ALA A 500 -49.52 -1.17 1.58
N LEU A 501 -49.31 -1.27 2.89
CA LEU A 501 -48.71 -0.19 3.67
C LEU A 501 -47.22 0.00 3.31
N VAL A 502 -46.46 -1.08 3.22
CA VAL A 502 -45.06 -1.09 2.77
C VAL A 502 -44.89 -1.97 1.54
N TYR A 503 -44.25 -1.42 0.50
CA TYR A 503 -43.56 -2.19 -0.53
C TYR A 503 -42.05 -2.08 -0.25
N TYR A 504 -41.38 -3.21 -0.02
CA TYR A 504 -39.97 -3.29 0.29
C TYR A 504 -39.22 -3.89 -0.90
N ILE A 505 -38.11 -3.28 -1.31
CA ILE A 505 -37.21 -3.78 -2.34
C ILE A 505 -35.80 -3.83 -1.75
N ARG A 506 -35.09 -4.96 -1.86
CA ARG A 506 -33.74 -5.11 -1.29
C ARG A 506 -32.76 -5.77 -2.24
N ARG A 507 -31.68 -5.07 -2.58
CA ARG A 507 -30.64 -5.55 -3.54
C ARG A 507 -31.26 -6.07 -4.85
N VAL A 508 -32.12 -5.25 -5.48
CA VAL A 508 -32.77 -5.60 -6.77
C VAL A 508 -32.45 -4.56 -7.83
N LEU A 509 -32.62 -3.27 -7.55
CA LEU A 509 -32.48 -2.22 -8.55
C LEU A 509 -31.03 -2.04 -9.00
N ASN A 510 -30.04 -2.37 -8.16
CA ASN A 510 -28.63 -2.44 -8.56
C ASN A 510 -28.38 -3.29 -9.81
N ASP A 511 -29.20 -4.30 -10.07
CA ASP A 511 -29.01 -5.28 -11.15
C ASP A 511 -29.65 -4.83 -12.48
N TRP A 512 -30.43 -3.74 -12.48
CA TRP A 512 -31.20 -3.24 -13.65
C TRP A 512 -30.80 -1.81 -14.07
N PRO A 513 -30.94 -1.45 -15.36
CA PRO A 513 -30.75 -0.08 -15.84
C PRO A 513 -31.91 0.85 -15.44
N ASP A 514 -31.69 2.17 -15.48
CA ASP A 514 -32.61 3.18 -14.92
C ASP A 514 -34.03 3.15 -15.51
N ASP A 515 -34.18 2.89 -16.81
CA ASP A 515 -35.50 2.80 -17.47
C ASP A 515 -36.31 1.58 -17.02
N GLU A 516 -35.63 0.47 -16.75
CA GLU A 516 -36.23 -0.76 -16.22
C GLU A 516 -36.55 -0.60 -14.73
N CYS A 517 -35.68 0.08 -13.95
CA CYS A 517 -36.02 0.52 -12.59
C CYS A 517 -37.26 1.43 -12.56
N VAL A 518 -37.35 2.44 -13.44
CA VAL A 518 -38.54 3.33 -13.51
C VAL A 518 -39.80 2.54 -13.87
N THR A 519 -39.69 1.46 -14.65
CA THR A 519 -40.82 0.56 -14.96
C THR A 519 -41.28 -0.21 -13.71
N ILE A 520 -40.34 -0.84 -12.99
CA ILE A 520 -40.60 -1.53 -11.70
C ILE A 520 -41.29 -0.58 -10.71
N LEU A 521 -40.73 0.63 -10.56
CA LEU A 521 -41.28 1.62 -9.64
C LEU A 521 -42.69 2.08 -10.06
N LYS A 522 -42.95 2.29 -11.35
CA LYS A 522 -44.31 2.64 -11.84
C LYS A 522 -45.34 1.54 -11.57
N ASN A 523 -44.98 0.28 -11.75
CA ASN A 523 -45.86 -0.86 -11.42
C ASN A 523 -46.25 -0.86 -9.93
N ILE A 524 -45.34 -0.46 -9.04
CA ILE A 524 -45.61 -0.28 -7.61
C ILE A 524 -46.43 1.01 -7.36
N ARG A 525 -46.14 2.12 -8.06
CA ARG A 525 -46.90 3.38 -7.95
C ARG A 525 -48.38 3.24 -8.31
N GLU A 526 -48.71 2.37 -9.28
CA GLU A 526 -50.06 1.93 -9.64
C GLU A 526 -50.73 1.00 -8.59
N ALA A 527 -50.01 0.62 -7.53
CA ALA A 527 -50.52 -0.20 -6.43
C ALA A 527 -50.60 0.54 -5.09
N CYS A 528 -49.78 1.57 -4.88
CA CYS A 528 -49.80 2.39 -3.67
C CYS A 528 -51.16 3.05 -3.39
N ALA A 529 -51.57 3.01 -2.13
CA ALA A 529 -52.50 3.99 -1.57
C ALA A 529 -51.79 5.34 -1.33
N SER A 530 -52.53 6.37 -0.96
CA SER A 530 -51.99 7.73 -0.69
C SER A 530 -51.02 7.79 0.50
N ASP A 531 -51.08 6.81 1.40
CA ASP A 531 -50.24 6.71 2.60
C ASP A 531 -49.26 5.51 2.56
N SER A 532 -49.21 4.76 1.45
CA SER A 532 -48.21 3.69 1.27
C SER A 532 -46.78 4.23 1.38
N ARG A 533 -45.83 3.34 1.67
CA ARG A 533 -44.39 3.57 1.61
C ARG A 533 -43.72 2.61 0.65
N LEU A 534 -42.79 3.13 -0.13
CA LEU A 534 -41.79 2.34 -0.81
C LEU A 534 -40.48 2.44 -0.02
N LEU A 535 -39.89 1.31 0.33
CA LEU A 535 -38.62 1.21 1.06
C LEU A 535 -37.59 0.51 0.16
N ILE A 536 -36.60 1.26 -0.34
CA ILE A 536 -35.51 0.71 -1.16
C ILE A 536 -34.28 0.50 -0.27
N SER A 537 -33.90 -0.76 -0.05
CA SER A 537 -32.76 -1.16 0.76
C SER A 537 -31.58 -1.59 -0.11
N GLU A 538 -30.62 -0.68 -0.33
CA GLU A 538 -29.46 -0.92 -1.21
C GLU A 538 -28.15 -0.29 -0.67
N ASN A 539 -27.02 -0.57 -1.34
CA ASN A 539 -25.75 0.11 -1.08
C ASN A 539 -25.66 1.40 -1.90
N LEU A 540 -25.54 2.54 -1.23
CA LEU A 540 -25.32 3.83 -1.90
C LEU A 540 -23.89 3.95 -2.41
N LEU A 541 -23.72 4.63 -3.54
CA LEU A 541 -22.42 5.21 -3.89
C LEU A 541 -22.17 6.45 -3.00
N PRO A 542 -21.05 6.52 -2.26
CA PRO A 542 -20.63 7.73 -1.54
C PRO A 542 -20.16 8.82 -2.53
N ASP A 543 -20.04 10.05 -2.03
CA ASP A 543 -19.56 11.19 -2.83
C ASP A 543 -18.05 11.11 -3.11
N GLU A 544 -17.26 10.55 -2.18
CA GLU A 544 -15.83 10.26 -2.35
C GLU A 544 -15.63 8.79 -2.82
N PRO A 545 -14.93 8.56 -3.94
CA PRO A 545 -14.85 7.23 -4.55
C PRO A 545 -13.93 6.27 -3.78
N SER A 546 -14.43 5.08 -3.45
CA SER A 546 -13.64 3.95 -2.96
C SER A 546 -13.39 2.93 -4.06
N VAL A 547 -12.16 2.42 -4.16
CA VAL A 547 -11.77 1.38 -5.14
C VAL A 547 -12.65 0.13 -5.02
N SER A 548 -13.00 -0.30 -3.79
CA SER A 548 -13.83 -1.49 -3.59
C SER A 548 -15.29 -1.28 -4.02
N LEU A 549 -15.83 -0.07 -3.84
CA LEU A 549 -17.20 0.27 -4.24
C LEU A 549 -17.30 0.51 -5.75
N ALA A 550 -16.31 1.18 -6.35
CA ALA A 550 -16.22 1.37 -7.79
C ALA A 550 -16.02 0.06 -8.54
N ALA A 551 -15.16 -0.85 -8.05
CA ALA A 551 -15.03 -2.19 -8.61
C ALA A 551 -16.34 -2.98 -8.50
N ALA A 552 -17.07 -2.85 -7.39
CA ALA A 552 -18.37 -3.48 -7.19
C ALA A 552 -19.55 -2.77 -7.88
N ASP A 553 -19.32 -1.62 -8.53
CA ASP A 553 -20.25 -0.91 -9.42
C ASP A 553 -20.00 -1.30 -10.88
N LEU A 554 -18.73 -1.26 -11.32
CA LEU A 554 -18.29 -1.84 -12.59
C LEU A 554 -18.58 -3.34 -12.69
N TRP A 555 -18.78 -4.03 -11.56
CA TRP A 555 -19.36 -5.36 -11.54
C TRP A 555 -20.80 -5.37 -12.06
N MET A 556 -21.66 -4.49 -11.55
CA MET A 556 -23.07 -4.41 -11.93
C MET A 556 -23.24 -4.03 -13.41
N MET A 557 -22.31 -3.26 -13.97
CA MET A 557 -22.26 -2.96 -15.40
C MET A 557 -22.27 -4.24 -16.26
N ASN A 558 -21.64 -5.34 -15.82
CA ASN A 558 -21.69 -6.63 -16.54
C ASN A 558 -23.08 -7.26 -16.57
N LEU A 559 -23.94 -6.96 -15.59
CA LEU A 559 -25.33 -7.40 -15.51
C LEU A 559 -26.29 -6.46 -16.27
N ALA A 560 -25.80 -5.30 -16.73
CA ALA A 560 -26.54 -4.11 -17.18
C ALA A 560 -27.10 -3.20 -16.07
N GLY A 561 -26.82 -3.53 -14.81
CA GLY A 561 -27.14 -2.69 -13.66
C GLY A 561 -26.08 -1.65 -13.32
N LYS A 562 -26.32 -0.87 -12.27
CA LYS A 562 -25.35 0.05 -11.65
C LYS A 562 -25.73 0.36 -10.20
N ARG A 563 -24.73 0.65 -9.37
CA ARG A 563 -24.92 1.26 -8.05
C ARG A 563 -25.29 2.73 -8.21
N ARG A 564 -25.98 3.28 -7.21
CA ARG A 564 -26.58 4.62 -7.32
C ARG A 564 -26.30 5.47 -6.09
N ASN A 565 -26.10 6.77 -6.31
CA ASN A 565 -26.06 7.76 -5.24
C ASN A 565 -27.44 8.41 -5.03
N VAL A 566 -27.57 9.26 -4.01
CA VAL A 566 -28.84 9.92 -3.66
C VAL A 566 -29.42 10.75 -4.81
N ARG A 567 -28.58 11.35 -5.66
CA ARG A 567 -29.04 12.09 -6.85
C ARG A 567 -29.72 11.16 -7.87
N MET A 568 -29.13 9.99 -8.14
CA MET A 568 -29.70 8.99 -9.05
C MET A 568 -31.02 8.42 -8.52
N PHE A 569 -31.14 8.15 -7.21
CA PHE A 569 -32.42 7.69 -6.64
C PHE A 569 -33.52 8.77 -6.68
N ASN A 570 -33.16 10.06 -6.55
CA ASN A 570 -34.13 11.16 -6.73
C ASN A 570 -34.65 11.22 -8.19
N ASP A 571 -33.79 10.98 -9.19
CA ASP A 571 -34.22 10.89 -10.59
C ASP A 571 -35.19 9.73 -10.81
N LEU A 572 -34.85 8.52 -10.33
CA LEU A 572 -35.72 7.34 -10.41
C LEU A 572 -37.09 7.58 -9.75
N ALA A 573 -37.11 8.14 -8.54
CA ALA A 573 -38.35 8.46 -7.82
C ALA A 573 -39.20 9.47 -8.60
N SER A 574 -38.60 10.60 -9.01
CA SER A 574 -39.29 11.66 -9.76
C SER A 574 -39.90 11.13 -11.07
N ARG A 575 -39.15 10.30 -11.81
CA ARG A 575 -39.58 9.71 -13.08
C ARG A 575 -40.66 8.63 -12.93
N SER A 576 -40.89 8.13 -11.72
CA SER A 576 -41.89 7.09 -11.40
C SER A 576 -43.06 7.58 -10.54
N GLY A 577 -43.16 8.88 -10.24
CA GLY A 577 -44.29 9.48 -9.52
C GLY A 577 -44.15 9.42 -7.99
N PHE A 578 -42.91 9.41 -7.50
CA PHE A 578 -42.55 9.39 -6.09
C PHE A 578 -41.56 10.51 -5.70
N GLU A 579 -41.45 10.78 -4.40
CA GLU A 579 -40.44 11.66 -3.80
C GLU A 579 -39.70 10.94 -2.65
N ILE A 580 -38.44 11.28 -2.38
CA ILE A 580 -37.70 10.73 -1.23
C ILE A 580 -38.06 11.52 0.03
N SER A 581 -38.53 10.84 1.08
CA SER A 581 -38.82 11.46 2.38
C SER A 581 -37.68 11.28 3.38
N SER A 582 -37.09 10.09 3.47
CA SER A 582 -36.03 9.81 4.44
C SER A 582 -34.96 8.87 3.86
N ILE A 583 -33.75 8.95 4.40
CA ILE A 583 -32.67 8.00 4.06
C ILE A 583 -31.99 7.60 5.36
N ALA A 584 -32.36 6.43 5.87
CA ALA A 584 -31.66 5.82 6.99
C ALA A 584 -30.40 5.14 6.47
N LYS A 585 -29.22 5.59 6.95
CA LYS A 585 -27.93 5.00 6.59
C LYS A 585 -27.38 4.19 7.75
N ASP A 586 -26.75 3.07 7.44
CA ASP A 586 -25.92 2.35 8.40
C ASP A 586 -24.70 3.21 8.81
N LYS A 587 -24.11 2.89 9.97
CA LYS A 587 -22.98 3.60 10.57
C LYS A 587 -21.61 3.01 10.22
N THR A 588 -21.55 1.78 9.69
CA THR A 588 -20.29 1.06 9.44
C THR A 588 -20.10 0.63 7.98
N SER A 589 -21.18 0.58 7.20
CA SER A 589 -21.20 0.24 5.77
C SER A 589 -21.89 1.34 4.93
N ASN A 590 -21.93 1.14 3.61
CA ASN A 590 -22.64 2.05 2.68
C ASN A 590 -24.12 1.64 2.48
N SER A 591 -24.62 0.75 3.33
CA SER A 591 -26.00 0.27 3.32
C SER A 591 -26.97 1.38 3.72
N ALA A 592 -28.07 1.51 3.01
CA ALA A 592 -29.15 2.43 3.36
C ALA A 592 -30.53 1.79 3.15
N VAL A 593 -31.54 2.38 3.79
CA VAL A 593 -32.95 2.26 3.43
C VAL A 593 -33.43 3.66 3.04
N ILE A 594 -33.89 3.79 1.80
CA ILE A 594 -34.46 4.99 1.22
C ILE A 594 -35.98 4.89 1.36
N GLU A 595 -36.60 5.78 2.12
CA GLU A 595 -38.05 5.88 2.25
C GLU A 595 -38.59 6.84 1.20
N ILE A 596 -39.56 6.34 0.43
CA ILE A 596 -40.06 6.96 -0.77
C ILE A 596 -41.60 7.04 -0.69
N LEU A 597 -42.14 8.24 -0.92
CA LEU A 597 -43.57 8.56 -0.79
C LEU A 597 -44.23 8.68 -2.17
N PRO A 598 -45.46 8.17 -2.36
CA PRO A 598 -46.25 8.45 -3.55
C PRO A 598 -46.55 9.94 -3.63
N VAL A 599 -46.13 10.62 -4.71
CA VAL A 599 -46.46 12.05 -4.91
C VAL A 599 -47.97 12.19 -5.02
N GLN A 600 -48.54 13.14 -4.26
CA GLN A 600 -49.96 13.47 -4.31
C GLN A 600 -50.26 14.30 -5.57
N ILE A 601 -51.38 14.01 -6.23
CA ILE A 601 -51.84 14.60 -7.50
C ILE A 601 -53.08 15.45 -7.23
#